data_AF-I0LBA8-F1
#
_entry.id   AF-I0LBA8-F1
#
_cell.length_a   1.000
_cell.length_b   1.000
_cell.length_c   1.000
_cell.angle_alpha   90.00
_cell.angle_beta   90.00
_cell.angle_gamma   90.00
#
_symmetry.space_group_name_H-M   'P 1'
#
loop_
_entity.id
_entity.type
_entity.pdbx_description
1 polymer ?
#
loop_
_entity_poly.entity_id
_entity_poly.type
_entity_poly.pdbx_seq_one_letter_code
_entity_poly.pdbx_strand_id
1 'polypeptide(L)'
;MKRAGLGGLFFAWLYGVPFLLLVGLIRRVSRPYTPSADDAQAFGATTDAVLTAGLLLNGVLPVLGLLLAVLAGEALWRRHFAGALAGMVLLYVAVALVAGMTSTGLTGHVPADQESDPPVTHCVPISGGRGCPGG
;
A
#
# COMPACT_ATOMS: atom_id res chain seq x y z
N MET A 1 -6.38 31.85 -13.53
CA MET A 1 -6.95 30.61 -12.93
C MET A 1 -6.34 29.33 -13.48
N LYS A 2 -6.30 29.09 -14.81
CA LYS A 2 -5.78 27.85 -15.42
C LYS A 2 -4.35 27.45 -14.95
N ARG A 3 -3.43 28.42 -14.85
CA ARG A 3 -2.05 28.18 -14.37
C ARG A 3 -1.95 27.79 -12.89
N ALA A 4 -2.80 28.37 -12.04
CA ALA A 4 -2.85 28.03 -10.62
C ALA A 4 -3.37 26.60 -10.41
N GLY A 5 -4.34 26.16 -11.24
CA GLY A 5 -4.83 24.78 -11.22
C GLY A 5 -3.78 23.75 -11.63
N LEU A 6 -3.03 24.01 -12.71
CA LEU A 6 -1.92 23.13 -13.15
C LEU A 6 -0.80 23.06 -12.11
N GLY A 7 -0.45 24.21 -11.51
CA GLY A 7 0.51 24.25 -10.41
C GLY A 7 0.04 23.47 -9.19
N GLY A 8 -1.22 23.66 -8.78
CA GLY A 8 -1.82 22.89 -7.68
C GLY A 8 -1.79 21.39 -7.94
N LEU A 9 -2.16 20.96 -9.15
CA LEU A 9 -2.15 19.54 -9.53
C LEU A 9 -0.73 18.96 -9.51
N PHE A 10 0.24 19.71 -10.04
CA PHE A 10 1.64 19.30 -10.04
C PHE A 10 2.21 19.18 -8.63
N PHE A 11 1.95 20.15 -7.75
CA PHE A 11 2.42 20.11 -6.37
C PHE A 11 1.69 19.07 -5.51
N ALA A 12 0.39 18.85 -5.76
CA ALA A 12 -0.35 17.76 -5.13
C ALA A 12 0.26 16.40 -5.49
N TRP A 13 0.67 16.22 -6.75
CA TRP A 13 1.42 15.03 -7.15
C TRP A 13 2.83 15.02 -6.52
N LEU A 14 3.61 16.08 -6.68
CA LEU A 14 5.01 16.14 -6.27
C LEU A 14 5.23 15.91 -4.77
N TYR A 15 4.30 16.37 -3.93
CA TYR A 15 4.42 16.25 -2.47
C TYR A 15 3.41 15.29 -1.87
N GLY A 16 2.15 15.35 -2.33
CA GLY A 16 1.08 14.53 -1.76
C GLY A 16 1.26 13.04 -2.04
N VAL A 17 1.64 12.68 -3.27
CA VAL A 17 1.84 11.26 -3.63
C VAL A 17 3.02 10.65 -2.88
N PRO A 18 4.24 11.23 -2.88
CA PRO A 18 5.34 10.68 -2.08
C PRO A 18 5.02 10.61 -0.60
N PHE A 19 4.30 11.61 -0.04
CA PHE A 19 3.87 11.58 1.35
C PHE A 19 2.95 10.39 1.64
N LEU A 20 1.90 10.18 0.84
CA LEU A 20 0.97 9.06 1.01
C LEU A 20 1.67 7.70 0.88
N LEU A 21 2.54 7.56 -0.13
CA LEU A 21 3.29 6.32 -0.34
C LEU A 21 4.26 6.07 0.81
N LEU A 22 4.96 7.10 1.29
CA LEU A 22 5.87 6.98 2.43
C LEU A 22 5.12 6.58 3.70
N VAL A 23 3.99 7.23 4.01
CA VAL A 23 3.15 6.89 5.16
C VAL A 23 2.63 5.46 5.04
N GLY A 24 2.12 5.05 3.88
CA GLY A 24 1.64 3.69 3.64
C GLY A 24 2.75 2.65 3.81
N LEU A 25 3.95 2.92 3.30
CA LEU A 25 5.11 2.05 3.45
C LEU A 25 5.58 1.96 4.91
N ILE A 26 5.68 3.10 5.62
CA ILE A 26 6.01 3.13 7.05
C ILE A 26 5.01 2.28 7.83
N ARG A 27 3.71 2.45 7.58
CA ARG A 27 2.67 1.64 8.23
C ARG A 27 2.80 0.16 7.92
N ARG A 28 3.14 -0.19 6.68
CA ARG A 28 3.35 -1.59 6.24
C ARG A 28 4.55 -2.26 6.89
N VAL A 29 5.62 -1.52 7.16
CA VAL A 29 6.82 -2.06 7.84
C VAL A 29 6.76 -1.93 9.36
N SER A 30 5.87 -1.07 9.87
CA SER A 30 5.59 -0.93 11.29
C SER A 30 4.89 -2.18 11.79
N ARG A 31 5.29 -2.66 12.96
CA ARG A 31 4.65 -3.77 13.67
C ARG A 31 3.91 -3.20 14.89
N PRO A 32 2.78 -2.50 14.69
CA PRO A 32 2.01 -2.00 15.83
C PRO A 32 1.49 -3.19 16.64
N TYR A 33 1.46 -3.02 17.96
CA TYR A 33 0.75 -3.95 18.84
C TYR A 33 -0.76 -3.79 18.60
N THR A 34 -1.43 -4.86 18.20
CA THR A 34 -2.89 -4.91 18.00
C THR A 34 -3.49 -5.94 18.97
N PRO A 35 -4.33 -5.51 19.91
CA PRO A 35 -4.83 -6.39 20.99
C PRO A 35 -5.85 -7.43 20.50
N SER A 36 -6.40 -7.28 19.29
CA SER A 36 -7.35 -8.21 18.68
C SER A 36 -7.05 -8.43 17.20
N ALA A 37 -7.59 -9.53 16.64
CA ALA A 37 -7.54 -9.81 15.21
C ALA A 37 -8.29 -8.76 14.37
N ASP A 38 -9.42 -8.25 14.89
CA ASP A 38 -10.20 -7.21 14.22
C ASP A 38 -9.40 -5.91 14.08
N ASP A 39 -8.62 -5.53 15.11
CA ASP A 39 -7.74 -4.36 15.08
C ASP A 39 -6.60 -4.53 14.07
N ALA A 40 -6.01 -5.74 14.01
CA ALA A 40 -5.00 -6.10 13.03
C ALA A 40 -5.53 -5.98 11.60
N GLN A 41 -6.75 -6.48 11.36
CA GLN A 41 -7.40 -6.40 10.07
C GLN A 41 -7.75 -4.96 9.66
N ALA A 42 -8.28 -4.16 10.60
CA ALA A 42 -8.57 -2.75 10.35
C ALA A 42 -7.29 -1.94 10.03
N PHE A 43 -6.19 -2.22 10.74
CA PHE A 43 -4.89 -1.60 10.45
C PHE A 43 -4.36 -1.99 9.06
N GLY A 44 -4.47 -3.27 8.68
CA GLY A 44 -4.10 -3.75 7.36
C GLY A 44 -4.92 -3.08 6.25
N ALA A 45 -6.24 -3.11 6.37
CA ALA A 45 -7.17 -2.53 5.39
C ALA A 45 -6.94 -1.03 5.17
N THR A 46 -6.69 -0.28 6.25
CA THR A 46 -6.40 1.16 6.15
C THR A 46 -5.02 1.44 5.56
N THR A 47 -4.03 0.57 5.81
CA THR A 47 -2.70 0.66 5.18
C THR A 47 -2.78 0.40 3.68
N ASP A 48 -3.52 -0.63 3.26
CA ASP A 48 -3.75 -0.96 1.86
C ASP A 48 -4.54 0.14 1.13
N ALA A 49 -5.54 0.72 1.79
CA ALA A 49 -6.28 1.85 1.24
C ALA A 49 -5.37 3.06 0.97
N VAL A 50 -4.47 3.40 1.90
CA VAL A 50 -3.51 4.51 1.74
C VAL A 50 -2.53 4.24 0.60
N LEU A 51 -1.96 3.03 0.54
CA LEU A 51 -1.04 2.65 -0.54
C LEU A 51 -1.74 2.64 -1.91
N THR A 52 -2.94 2.07 -1.98
CA THR A 52 -3.76 2.03 -3.21
C THR A 52 -4.11 3.43 -3.66
N ALA A 53 -4.58 4.30 -2.77
CA ALA A 53 -4.87 5.69 -3.09
C ALA A 53 -3.62 6.44 -3.58
N GLY A 54 -2.48 6.27 -2.91
CA GLY A 54 -1.21 6.85 -3.32
C GLY A 54 -0.78 6.42 -4.72
N LEU A 55 -0.89 5.12 -5.05
CA LEU A 55 -0.55 4.58 -6.37
C LEU A 55 -1.51 5.05 -7.46
N LEU A 56 -2.82 5.11 -7.17
CA LEU A 56 -3.80 5.64 -8.10
C LEU A 56 -3.54 7.12 -8.40
N LEU A 57 -3.32 7.93 -7.36
CA LEU A 57 -2.99 9.35 -7.52
C LEU A 57 -1.66 9.56 -8.26
N ASN A 58 -0.68 8.68 -8.02
CA ASN A 58 0.60 8.69 -8.74
C ASN A 58 0.42 8.59 -10.26
N GLY A 59 -0.54 7.77 -10.72
CA GLY A 59 -0.85 7.62 -12.14
C GLY A 59 -1.79 8.69 -12.69
N VAL A 60 -2.87 8.97 -11.95
CA VAL A 60 -3.97 9.83 -12.44
C VAL A 60 -3.54 11.29 -12.54
N LEU A 61 -2.83 11.83 -11.54
CA LEU A 61 -2.52 13.26 -11.49
C LEU A 61 -1.58 13.70 -12.63
N PRO A 62 -0.48 13.00 -12.96
CA PRO A 62 0.37 13.37 -14.08
C PRO A 62 -0.34 13.30 -15.42
N VAL A 63 -1.19 12.28 -15.63
CA VAL A 63 -1.96 12.10 -16.86
C VAL A 63 -2.98 13.23 -17.03
N LEU A 64 -3.78 13.51 -15.99
CA LEU A 64 -4.74 14.62 -16.02
C LEU A 64 -4.04 15.96 -16.21
N GLY A 65 -2.92 16.19 -15.52
CA GLY A 65 -2.13 17.41 -15.65
C GLY A 65 -1.57 17.62 -17.04
N LEU A 66 -1.06 16.55 -17.66
CA LEU A 66 -0.59 16.59 -19.03
C LEU A 66 -1.72 16.89 -20.01
N LEU A 67 -2.87 16.22 -19.88
CA LEU A 67 -4.05 16.46 -20.71
C LEU A 67 -4.52 17.92 -20.61
N LEU A 68 -4.66 18.44 -19.39
CA LEU A 68 -5.05 19.83 -19.16
C LEU A 68 -4.02 20.82 -19.71
N ALA A 69 -2.72 20.53 -19.57
CA ALA A 69 -1.65 21.39 -20.11
C ALA A 69 -1.63 21.39 -21.65
N VAL A 70 -1.93 20.25 -22.30
CA VAL A 70 -2.10 20.15 -23.75
C VAL A 70 -3.30 20.96 -24.21
N LEU A 71 -4.46 20.78 -23.58
CA LEU A 71 -5.69 21.51 -23.90
C LEU A 71 -5.55 23.02 -23.67
N ALA A 72 -4.73 23.43 -22.70
CA ALA A 72 -4.46 24.84 -22.41
C ALA A 72 -3.34 25.46 -23.27
N GLY A 73 -2.62 24.66 -24.09
CA GLY A 73 -1.49 25.15 -24.89
C GLY A 73 -0.25 25.58 -24.09
N GLU A 74 -0.13 25.15 -22.83
CA GLU A 74 0.92 25.61 -21.91
C GLU A 74 2.17 24.72 -22.02
N ALA A 75 3.08 25.07 -22.93
CA ALA A 75 4.28 24.27 -23.26
C ALA A 75 5.20 23.99 -22.05
N LEU A 76 5.32 24.94 -21.12
CA LEU A 76 6.13 24.77 -19.91
C LEU A 76 5.55 23.69 -19.00
N TRP A 77 4.24 23.76 -18.72
CA TRP A 77 3.55 22.77 -17.89
C TRP A 77 3.54 21.38 -18.51
N ARG A 78 3.44 21.28 -19.83
CA ARG A 78 3.58 19.99 -20.53
C ARG A 78 4.92 19.31 -20.25
N ARG A 79 6.03 20.05 -20.21
CA ARG A 79 7.35 19.50 -19.87
C ARG A 79 7.42 19.01 -18.43
N HIS A 80 6.85 19.76 -17.49
CA HIS A 80 6.77 19.34 -16.08
C HIS A 80 5.97 18.05 -15.92
N PHE A 81 4.79 17.95 -16.55
CA PHE A 81 3.99 16.73 -16.46
C PHE A 81 4.59 15.55 -17.25
N ALA A 82 5.30 15.79 -18.35
CA ALA A 82 6.08 14.75 -19.00
C ALA A 82 7.19 14.21 -18.08
N GLY A 83 7.89 15.09 -17.35
CA GLY A 83 8.83 14.69 -16.30
C GLY A 83 8.13 13.94 -15.15
N ALA A 84 6.92 14.34 -14.78
CA ALA A 84 6.13 13.67 -13.76
C ALA A 84 5.74 12.24 -14.17
N LEU A 85 5.55 11.94 -15.47
CA LEU A 85 5.34 10.56 -15.93
C LEU A 85 6.57 9.67 -15.69
N ALA A 86 7.78 10.20 -15.90
CA ALA A 86 9.00 9.46 -15.52
C ALA A 86 9.10 9.27 -14.01
N GLY A 87 8.79 10.31 -13.23
CA GLY A 87 8.73 10.22 -11.76
C GLY A 87 7.68 9.21 -11.27
N MET A 88 6.53 9.10 -11.95
CA MET A 88 5.50 8.12 -11.65
C MET A 88 6.05 6.70 -11.76
N VAL A 89 6.75 6.40 -12.85
CA VAL A 89 7.39 5.08 -13.05
C VAL A 89 8.42 4.82 -11.95
N LEU A 90 9.25 5.81 -11.63
CA LEU A 90 10.26 5.69 -10.57
C LEU A 90 9.61 5.38 -9.22
N LEU A 91 8.56 6.10 -8.83
CA LEU A 91 7.83 5.87 -7.59
C LEU A 91 7.18 4.48 -7.57
N TYR A 92 6.62 4.03 -8.69
CA TYR A 92 6.03 2.70 -8.80
C TYR A 92 7.08 1.61 -8.57
N VAL A 93 8.24 1.72 -9.23
CA VAL A 93 9.37 0.80 -9.06
C VAL A 93 9.88 0.81 -7.62
N ALA A 94 10.05 1.99 -7.01
CA ALA A 94 10.50 2.11 -5.63
C ALA A 94 9.53 1.42 -4.66
N VAL A 95 8.23 1.66 -4.79
CA VAL A 95 7.21 1.02 -3.95
C VAL A 95 7.19 -0.49 -4.16
N ALA A 96 7.28 -0.96 -5.41
CA ALA A 96 7.31 -2.39 -5.72
C ALA A 96 8.53 -3.09 -5.10
N LEU A 97 9.71 -2.47 -5.14
CA LEU A 97 10.92 -2.99 -4.51
C LEU A 97 10.76 -3.09 -2.99
N VAL A 98 10.23 -2.04 -2.34
CA VAL A 98 10.02 -2.04 -0.89
C VAL A 98 8.99 -3.09 -0.49
N ALA A 99 7.87 -3.19 -1.21
CA ALA A 99 6.84 -4.20 -0.97
C ALA A 99 7.37 -5.63 -1.18
N GLY A 100 8.22 -5.86 -2.18
CA GLY A 100 8.83 -7.16 -2.44
C GLY A 100 9.80 -7.62 -1.34
N MET A 101 10.42 -6.70 -0.60
CA MET A 101 11.27 -7.01 0.55
C MET A 101 10.46 -7.36 1.81
N THR A 102 9.17 -7.02 1.88
CA THR A 102 8.31 -7.38 3.01
C THR A 102 7.76 -8.80 2.82
N SER A 103 8.38 -9.80 3.46
CA SER A 103 7.99 -11.22 3.38
C SER A 103 6.82 -11.61 4.30
N THR A 104 6.32 -10.68 5.11
CA THR A 104 5.19 -10.89 6.03
C THR A 104 3.91 -10.36 5.39
N GLY A 105 2.86 -11.19 5.34
CA GLY A 105 1.51 -10.73 5.00
C GLY A 105 1.08 -9.59 5.94
N LEU A 106 0.20 -8.71 5.45
CA LEU A 106 -0.36 -7.58 6.21
C LEU A 106 -1.21 -7.98 7.42
N THR A 107 -1.34 -9.28 7.70
CA THR A 107 -1.88 -9.80 8.94
C THR A 107 -0.96 -9.37 10.08
N GLY A 108 -1.44 -8.42 10.89
CA GLY A 108 -0.81 -8.07 12.16
C GLY A 108 -0.50 -9.34 12.96
N HIS A 109 0.56 -9.28 13.75
CA HIS A 109 0.99 -10.42 14.55
C HIS A 109 -0.13 -10.74 15.55
N VAL A 110 -0.87 -11.81 15.29
CA VAL A 110 -1.82 -12.35 16.26
C VAL A 110 -0.96 -12.93 17.40
N PRO A 111 -1.14 -12.48 18.66
CA PRO A 111 -0.41 -13.08 19.75
C PRO A 111 -0.75 -14.58 19.84
N ALA A 112 0.24 -15.41 20.17
CA ALA A 112 0.19 -16.86 19.99
C ALA A 112 -0.94 -17.56 20.78
N ASP A 113 -1.58 -16.85 21.72
CA ASP A 113 -2.75 -17.28 22.48
C ASP A 113 -4.07 -17.19 21.69
N GLN A 114 -4.08 -16.59 20.49
CA GLN A 114 -5.26 -16.47 19.61
C GLN A 114 -5.05 -17.06 18.21
N GLU A 115 -3.92 -17.72 17.94
CA GLU A 115 -3.75 -18.53 16.73
C GLU A 115 -4.81 -19.65 16.77
N SER A 116 -5.67 -19.72 15.75
CA SER A 116 -6.65 -20.82 15.66
C SER A 116 -5.89 -22.13 15.54
N ASP A 117 -6.18 -23.11 16.38
CA ASP A 117 -5.57 -24.44 16.27
C ASP A 117 -5.72 -24.92 14.81
N PRO A 118 -4.63 -25.32 14.14
CA PRO A 118 -4.69 -25.76 12.76
C PRO A 118 -5.69 -26.93 12.68
N PRO A 119 -6.57 -26.96 11.65
CA PRO A 119 -7.52 -28.04 11.52
C PRO A 119 -6.74 -29.36 11.46
N VAL A 120 -6.93 -30.21 12.47
CA VAL A 120 -6.27 -31.50 12.58
C VAL A 120 -6.81 -32.39 11.47
N THR A 121 -6.14 -32.37 10.32
CA THR A 121 -6.51 -33.14 9.12
C THR A 121 -6.08 -34.60 9.21
N HIS A 122 -5.23 -34.95 10.18
CA HIS A 122 -4.73 -36.28 10.41
C HIS A 122 -4.41 -36.48 11.90
N CYS A 123 -4.80 -37.62 12.45
CA CYS A 123 -4.45 -37.98 13.82
C CYS A 123 -2.92 -38.09 13.94
N VAL A 124 -2.32 -37.26 14.77
CA VAL A 124 -0.93 -37.42 15.19
C VAL A 124 -0.92 -38.39 16.37
N PRO A 125 -0.36 -39.60 16.23
CA PRO A 125 -0.31 -40.55 17.34
C PRO A 125 0.61 -40.00 18.45
N ILE A 126 0.05 -39.76 19.63
CA ILE A 126 0.82 -39.40 20.82
C ILE A 126 1.54 -40.66 21.32
N SER A 127 2.85 -40.57 21.52
CA SER A 127 3.65 -41.61 22.17
C SER A 127 3.07 -41.88 23.56
N GLY A 128 2.41 -43.03 23.75
CA GLY A 128 1.64 -43.34 24.97
C GLY A 128 0.39 -44.21 24.76
N GLY A 129 -0.02 -44.48 23.52
CA GLY A 129 -0.86 -45.66 23.22
C GLY A 129 -2.38 -45.50 23.36
N ARG A 130 -2.92 -44.28 23.30
CA ARG A 130 -4.36 -44.07 23.01
C ARG A 130 -4.54 -42.86 22.09
N GLY A 131 -4.51 -43.12 20.77
CA GLY A 131 -4.95 -42.18 19.73
C GLY A 131 -6.42 -42.38 19.37
N CYS A 132 -7.07 -41.31 18.92
CA CYS A 132 -8.51 -41.01 18.92
C CYS A 132 -9.49 -42.05 18.35
N PRO A 133 -10.69 -42.18 18.96
CA PRO A 133 -11.92 -42.44 18.25
C PRO A 133 -12.84 -41.20 18.30
N GLY A 134 -12.91 -40.45 17.19
CA GLY A 134 -14.03 -39.55 16.92
C GLY A 134 -14.05 -38.14 17.55
N GLY A 135 -12.99 -37.70 18.24
CA GLY A 135 -12.89 -36.33 18.79
C GLY A 135 -11.97 -36.25 19.97
#